data_AF-A0A0D7ARB3-F1
#
_entry.id   AF-A0A0D7ARB3-F1
#
_cell.length_a   1.000
_cell.length_b   1.000
_cell.length_c   1.000
_cell.angle_alpha   90.00
_cell.angle_beta   90.00
_cell.angle_gamma   90.00
#
_symmetry.space_group_name_H-M   'P 1'
#
loop_
_entity.id
_entity.type
_entity.pdbx_description
1 polymer ?
#
loop_
_entity_poly.entity_id
_entity_poly.type
_entity_poly.pdbx_seq_one_letter_code
_entity_poly.pdbx_strand_id
1 'polypeptide(L)' 'FLNGSKRPEISTPYDPVHLTHVGFNSSTGEFTGLPKEWQQLLSESGISRTEQEKNPQAVMEIVKFYQE' A
#
# COMPACT_ATOMS: atom_id res chain seq x y z
N PHE A 1 19.53 38.24 28.04
CA PHE A 1 18.53 37.79 27.06
C PHE A 1 18.57 36.27 27.03
N LEU A 2 17.65 35.62 27.75
CA LEU A 2 17.62 34.16 27.85
C LEU A 2 17.12 33.61 26.51
N ASN A 3 18.05 33.06 25.73
CA ASN A 3 17.73 32.36 24.50
C ASN A 3 17.11 31.01 24.88
N GLY A 4 15.81 31.03 25.18
CA GLY A 4 15.02 29.83 25.41
C GLY A 4 15.06 28.99 24.15
N SER A 5 15.61 27.77 24.26
CA SER A 5 15.70 26.81 23.17
C SER A 5 14.29 26.57 22.59
N LYS A 6 13.97 27.24 21.48
CA LYS A 6 12.74 26.98 20.73
C LYS A 6 12.79 25.53 20.28
N ARG A 7 11.77 24.76 20.67
CA ARG A 7 11.58 23.40 20.17
C ARG A 7 11.47 23.49 18.63
N PRO A 8 12.15 22.62 17.88
CA PRO A 8 12.03 22.62 16.43
C PRO A 8 10.56 22.43 16.04
N GLU A 9 10.02 23.36 15.25
CA GLU A 9 8.69 23.24 14.67
C GLU A 9 8.77 22.30 13.46
N ILE A 10 8.07 21.18 13.53
CA ILE A 10 7.96 20.23 12.43
C ILE A 10 6.83 20.71 11.52
N SER A 11 7.14 21.07 10.27
CA SER A 11 6.13 21.43 9.27
C SER A 11 5.42 20.20 8.73
N THR A 12 4.29 20.42 8.07
CA THR A 12 3.64 19.36 7.27
C THR A 12 4.58 18.91 6.14
N PRO A 13 4.45 17.67 5.64
CA PRO A 13 5.19 17.20 4.48
C PRO A 13 5.07 18.16 3.30
N TYR A 14 6.16 18.36 2.58
CA TYR A 14 6.17 19.13 1.34
C TYR A 14 6.03 18.17 0.16
N ASP A 15 5.11 18.48 -0.75
CA ASP A 15 4.85 17.74 -2.00
C ASP A 15 4.57 16.22 -1.83
N PRO A 16 3.53 15.83 -1.06
CA PRO A 16 3.20 14.42 -0.93
C PRO A 16 2.65 13.86 -2.25
N VAL A 17 3.37 12.89 -2.83
CA VAL A 17 2.86 12.11 -3.98
C VAL A 17 2.09 10.90 -3.46
N HIS A 18 0.78 10.85 -3.76
CA HIS A 18 -0.06 9.70 -3.43
C HIS A 18 0.13 8.62 -4.49
N LEU A 19 0.99 7.63 -4.22
CA LEU A 19 1.42 6.65 -5.22
C LEU A 19 0.42 5.50 -5.47
N THR A 20 -0.62 5.36 -4.63
CA THR A 20 -1.88 4.59 -4.76
C THR A 20 -2.19 3.83 -3.46
N HIS A 21 -3.44 3.90 -2.97
CA HIS A 21 -3.89 3.08 -1.85
C HIS A 21 -4.50 1.77 -2.35
N VAL A 22 -3.89 0.64 -1.99
CA VAL A 22 -4.45 -0.69 -2.27
C VAL A 22 -5.50 -1.02 -1.21
N GLY A 23 -6.72 -1.31 -1.65
CA GLY A 23 -7.82 -1.79 -0.83
C GLY A 23 -8.33 -3.14 -1.30
N PHE A 24 -9.03 -3.86 -0.43
CA PHE A 24 -9.74 -5.10 -0.79
C PHE A 24 -11.23 -4.90 -0.57
N ASN A 25 -12.02 -5.10 -1.62
CA ASN A 25 -13.47 -5.06 -1.55
C ASN A 25 -14.00 -6.47 -1.20
N SER A 26 -14.38 -6.66 0.06
CA SER A 26 -14.90 -7.94 0.55
C SER A 26 -16.25 -8.36 -0.06
N SER A 27 -16.98 -7.42 -0.68
CA SER A 27 -18.26 -7.72 -1.33
C SER A 27 -18.09 -8.26 -2.74
N THR A 28 -17.05 -7.83 -3.45
CA THR A 28 -16.74 -8.28 -4.83
C THR A 28 -15.59 -9.27 -4.90
N GLY A 29 -14.78 -9.39 -3.85
CA GLY A 29 -13.58 -10.22 -3.85
C GLY A 29 -12.40 -9.59 -4.60
N GLU A 30 -12.47 -8.29 -4.90
CA GLU A 30 -11.52 -7.62 -5.79
C GLU A 30 -10.60 -6.65 -5.04
N PHE A 31 -9.34 -6.61 -5.46
CA PHE A 31 -8.43 -5.54 -5.06
C PHE A 31 -8.69 -4.26 -5.88
N THR A 32 -8.77 -3.13 -5.18
CA THR A 32 -8.88 -1.79 -5.77
C THR A 32 -7.57 -1.05 -5.61
N GLY A 33 -7.16 -0.29 -6.63
CA GLY A 33 -5.91 0.49 -6.56
C GLY A 33 -4.64 -0.38 -6.65
N LEU A 34 -4.74 -1.64 -7.07
CA LEU A 34 -3.56 -2.46 -7.31
C LEU A 34 -2.89 -2.00 -8.63
N PRO A 35 -1.60 -1.61 -8.62
CA PRO A 35 -0.85 -1.32 -9.83
C PRO A 35 -0.88 -2.49 -10.82
N LYS A 36 -0.87 -2.18 -12.11
CA LYS A 36 -0.92 -3.17 -13.19
C LYS A 36 0.22 -4.21 -13.08
N GLU A 37 1.40 -3.75 -12.69
CA GLU A 37 2.59 -4.58 -12.49
C GLU A 37 2.37 -5.65 -11.41
N TRP A 38 1.69 -5.30 -10.31
CA TRP A 38 1.39 -6.25 -9.24
C TRP A 38 0.26 -7.20 -9.62
N GLN A 39 -0.73 -6.74 -10.39
CA GLN A 39 -1.75 -7.65 -10.92
C GLN A 39 -1.11 -8.73 -11.79
N GLN A 40 -0.14 -8.33 -12.62
CA GLN A 40 0.62 -9.25 -13.45
C GLN A 40 1.50 -10.18 -12.59
N LEU A 41 2.21 -9.67 -11.59
CA LEU A 41 3.02 -10.48 -10.68
C LEU A 41 2.18 -11.54 -9.95
N LEU A 42 1.01 -11.17 -9.41
CA LEU A 42 0.11 -12.12 -8.76
C LEU A 42 -0.35 -13.22 -9.73
N SER A 43 -0.68 -12.85 -10.97
CA SER A 43 -1.04 -13.81 -12.00
C SER A 43 0.13 -14.73 -12.39
N GLU A 44 1.34 -14.18 -12.54
CA GLU A 44 2.55 -14.93 -12.94
C GLU A 44 3.05 -15.85 -11.82
N SER A 45 2.85 -15.47 -10.55
CA SER A 45 3.15 -16.29 -9.37
C SER A 45 2.09 -17.36 -9.10
N GLY A 46 1.07 -17.47 -9.96
CA GLY A 46 0.02 -18.48 -9.87
C GLY A 46 -1.06 -18.17 -8.83
N ILE A 47 -1.08 -16.95 -8.28
CA ILE A 47 -2.07 -16.53 -7.28
C ILE A 47 -3.36 -16.14 -7.99
N SER A 48 -4.26 -17.11 -8.09
CA SER A 48 -5.57 -16.94 -8.72
C SER A 48 -6.46 -15.98 -7.95
N ARG A 49 -7.48 -15.43 -8.62
CA ARG A 49 -8.49 -14.57 -7.98
C ARG A 49 -9.17 -15.25 -6.79
N THR A 50 -9.42 -16.55 -6.90
CA THR A 50 -10.00 -17.34 -5.81
C THR A 50 -9.07 -17.43 -4.59
N GLU A 51 -7.76 -17.50 -4.79
CA GLU A 51 -6.78 -17.48 -3.69
C GLU A 51 -6.66 -16.08 -3.08
N GLN A 52 -6.76 -15.05 -3.92
CA GLN A 52 -6.82 -13.65 -3.48
C GLN A 52 -8.02 -13.40 -2.57
N GLU A 53 -9.18 -13.94 -2.91
CA GLU A 53 -10.40 -13.87 -2.09
C GLU A 53 -10.30 -14.66 -0.79
N LYS A 54 -9.67 -15.85 -0.84
CA LYS A 54 -9.50 -16.71 0.35
C LYS A 54 -8.49 -16.14 1.33
N ASN A 55 -7.45 -15.48 0.85
CA ASN A 55 -6.39 -14.93 1.69
C ASN A 55 -5.96 -13.52 1.24
N PRO A 56 -6.84 -12.52 1.39
CA PRO A 56 -6.54 -11.15 0.95
C PRO A 56 -5.41 -10.50 1.77
N GLN A 57 -5.20 -10.96 3.01
CA GLN A 57 -4.11 -10.47 3.86
C GLN A 57 -2.74 -10.91 3.33
N ALA A 58 -2.57 -12.19 2.96
CA ALA A 58 -1.31 -12.67 2.38
C ALA A 58 -0.96 -11.96 1.06
N VAL A 59 -1.96 -11.68 0.22
CA VAL A 59 -1.74 -10.91 -1.01
C VAL A 59 -1.26 -9.49 -0.70
N MET A 60 -1.84 -8.85 0.33
CA MET A 60 -1.41 -7.53 0.78
C MET A 60 0.03 -7.55 1.33
N GLU A 61 0.41 -8.60 2.05
CA GLU A 61 1.78 -8.78 2.56
C GLU A 61 2.80 -8.94 1.43
N ILE A 62 2.48 -9.76 0.41
CA ILE A 62 3.31 -9.92 -0.78
C ILE A 62 3.50 -8.57 -1.48
N VAL A 63 2.40 -7.86 -1.70
CA VAL A 63 2.40 -6.52 -2.30
C VAL A 63 3.24 -5.53 -1.50
N LYS A 64 3.17 -5.58 -0.18
CA LYS A 64 3.97 -4.71 0.71
C LYS A 64 5.46 -5.04 0.64
N PHE A 65 5.82 -6.33 0.57
CA PHE A 65 7.21 -6.77 0.44
C PHE A 65 7.89 -6.22 -0.83
N TYR A 66 7.16 -6.09 -1.94
CA TYR A 66 7.69 -5.52 -3.19
C TYR A 66 7.73 -3.98 -3.23
N GLN A 67 7.27 -3.29 -2.18
CA GLN A 67 7.36 -1.82 -2.04
C GLN A 67 8.57 -1.34 -1.22
N GLU A 68 9.24 -2.25 -0.51
CA GLU A 68 10.53 -2.00 0.17
C GLU A 68 11.71 -2.23 -0.80
#